data_AF-A0A0J8TZC9-F1
#
_entry.id   AF-A0A0J8TZC9-F1
#
_cell.length_a   1.000
_cell.length_b   1.000
_cell.length_c   1.000
_cell.angle_alpha   90.00
_cell.angle_beta   90.00
_cell.angle_gamma   90.00
#
_symmetry.space_group_name_H-M   'P 1'
#
loop_
_entity.id
_entity.type
_entity.pdbx_description
1 polymer ?
#
loop_
_entity_poly.entity_id
_entity_poly.type
_entity_poly.pdbx_seq_one_letter_code
_entity_poly.pdbx_strand_id
1 'polypeptide(L)'
;MSTMGGTVSERTGGSQQVPTAEQVSAILAGLPDHLVLPVALIAACGLRVGELLALERGDILVGEDGMWLCIERSLMKRPGSDTGVGPVKRGGPFEVPVPEPLAERLRRHLTAQDGQPDDPLFTTPKGDTWQTTTFTRAYSKATAGSPSSNVSLHMLRHAVVG
;
A
#
# COMPACT_ATOMS: atom_id res chain seq x y z
N MET A 1 -15.69 46.95 -31.94
CA MET A 1 -16.02 46.87 -30.50
C MET A 1 -15.69 45.47 -30.04
N SER A 2 -14.76 45.37 -29.10
CA SER A 2 -14.15 44.13 -28.62
C SER A 2 -15.12 43.31 -27.79
N THR A 3 -15.05 41.98 -27.90
CA THR A 3 -15.55 41.08 -26.87
C THR A 3 -14.48 40.02 -26.63
N MET A 4 -13.64 40.27 -25.63
CA MET A 4 -12.80 39.25 -25.01
C MET A 4 -13.72 38.28 -24.26
N GLY A 5 -13.91 37.08 -24.81
CA GLY A 5 -14.47 35.95 -24.07
C GLY A 5 -13.38 35.35 -23.20
N GLY A 6 -13.45 35.60 -21.89
CA GLY A 6 -12.55 35.00 -20.91
C GLY A 6 -12.72 33.49 -20.86
N THR A 7 -11.62 32.76 -20.99
CA THR A 7 -11.55 31.34 -20.65
C THR A 7 -11.52 31.21 -19.13
N VAL A 8 -12.65 30.85 -18.54
CA VAL A 8 -12.66 30.30 -17.18
C VAL A 8 -11.97 28.94 -17.26
N SER A 9 -10.70 28.90 -16.82
CA SER A 9 -10.04 27.64 -16.51
C SER A 9 -10.68 27.11 -15.23
N GLU A 10 -11.67 26.23 -15.40
CA GLU A 10 -12.20 25.42 -14.32
C GLU A 10 -11.07 24.51 -13.82
N ARG A 11 -10.43 24.94 -12.72
CA ARG A 11 -9.64 24.05 -11.88
C ARG A 11 -10.59 23.03 -11.29
N THR A 12 -10.74 21.88 -11.93
CA THR A 12 -11.45 20.74 -11.36
C THR A 12 -10.75 20.35 -10.05
N GLY A 13 -11.34 20.77 -8.93
CA GLY A 13 -11.01 20.21 -7.63
C GLY A 13 -11.33 18.71 -7.70
N GLY A 14 -10.29 17.89 -7.77
CA GLY A 14 -10.44 16.44 -7.93
C GLY A 14 -11.25 15.86 -6.78
N SER A 15 -12.48 15.45 -7.06
CA SER A 15 -13.18 14.51 -6.20
C SER A 15 -12.33 13.25 -6.13
N GLN A 16 -11.79 12.94 -4.95
CA GLN A 16 -10.96 11.76 -4.73
C GLN A 16 -11.87 10.52 -4.86
N GLN A 17 -12.05 10.04 -6.09
CA GLN A 17 -12.91 8.90 -6.38
C GLN A 17 -12.29 7.63 -5.79
N VAL A 18 -13.11 6.86 -5.08
CA VAL A 18 -12.72 5.53 -4.59
C VAL A 18 -12.47 4.62 -5.82
N PRO A 19 -11.32 3.93 -5.91
CA PRO A 19 -11.03 3.04 -7.03
C PRO A 19 -12.04 1.88 -7.12
N THR A 20 -12.48 1.54 -8.34
CA THR A 20 -13.34 0.38 -8.57
C THR A 20 -12.55 -0.93 -8.47
N ALA A 21 -13.23 -2.06 -8.22
CA ALA A 21 -12.59 -3.38 -8.18
C ALA A 21 -11.86 -3.73 -9.51
N GLU A 22 -12.42 -3.29 -10.65
CA GLU A 22 -11.80 -3.45 -11.97
C GLU A 22 -10.52 -2.61 -12.09
N GLN A 23 -10.52 -1.37 -11.61
CA GLN A 23 -9.32 -0.53 -11.59
C GLN A 23 -8.23 -1.13 -10.68
N VAL A 24 -8.61 -1.63 -9.50
CA VAL A 24 -7.66 -2.33 -8.61
C VAL A 24 -7.06 -3.54 -9.31
N SER A 25 -7.90 -4.37 -9.94
CA SER A 25 -7.44 -5.56 -10.66
C SER A 25 -6.49 -5.21 -11.82
N ALA A 26 -6.82 -4.18 -12.60
CA ALA A 26 -6.00 -3.70 -13.70
C ALA A 26 -4.65 -3.14 -13.22
N ILE A 27 -4.64 -2.41 -12.09
CA ILE A 27 -3.40 -1.95 -11.45
C ILE A 27 -2.55 -3.14 -11.06
N LEU A 28 -3.10 -4.09 -10.29
CA LEU A 28 -2.36 -5.25 -9.79
C LEU A 28 -1.79 -6.11 -10.92
N ALA A 29 -2.51 -6.26 -12.03
CA ALA A 29 -2.06 -7.01 -13.20
C ALA A 29 -0.89 -6.33 -13.94
N GLY A 30 -0.77 -5.00 -13.84
CA GLY A 30 0.30 -4.22 -14.48
C GLY A 30 1.54 -4.00 -13.60
N LEU A 31 1.49 -4.39 -12.31
CA LEU A 31 2.61 -4.21 -11.40
C LEU A 31 3.68 -5.28 -11.58
N PRO A 32 4.96 -4.96 -11.37
CA PRO A 32 6.00 -5.98 -11.23
C PRO A 32 5.75 -6.83 -9.98
N ASP A 33 6.09 -8.11 -10.04
CA ASP A 33 5.75 -9.13 -9.02
C ASP A 33 6.00 -8.69 -7.58
N HIS A 34 7.15 -8.05 -7.31
CA HIS A 34 7.54 -7.60 -5.97
C HIS A 34 6.68 -6.47 -5.40
N LEU A 35 5.84 -5.81 -6.20
CA LEU A 35 4.88 -4.80 -5.76
C LEU A 35 3.44 -5.33 -5.67
N VAL A 36 3.11 -6.45 -6.33
CA VAL A 36 1.74 -6.96 -6.43
C VAL A 36 1.15 -7.25 -5.05
N LEU A 37 1.83 -8.08 -4.25
CA LEU A 37 1.33 -8.46 -2.92
C LEU A 37 1.26 -7.28 -1.94
N PRO A 38 2.31 -6.43 -1.81
CA PRO A 38 2.25 -5.22 -1.00
C PRO A 38 1.06 -4.30 -1.34
N VAL A 39 0.83 -4.05 -2.64
CA VAL A 39 -0.25 -3.15 -3.09
C VAL A 39 -1.62 -3.80 -2.93
N ALA A 40 -1.73 -5.12 -3.12
CA ALA A 40 -2.97 -5.85 -2.88
C ALA A 40 -3.39 -5.78 -1.40
N LEU A 41 -2.45 -5.86 -0.46
CA LEU A 41 -2.73 -5.71 0.97
C LEU A 41 -3.16 -4.28 1.34
N ILE A 42 -2.59 -3.25 0.71
CA ILE A 42 -3.11 -1.88 0.87
C ILE A 42 -4.58 -1.82 0.46
N ALA A 43 -4.91 -2.37 -0.70
CA ALA A 43 -6.25 -2.30 -1.26
C ALA A 43 -7.27 -3.12 -0.45
N ALA A 44 -6.93 -4.33 -0.05
CA ALA A 44 -7.85 -5.26 0.60
C ALA A 44 -7.94 -5.07 2.13
N CYS A 45 -6.84 -4.68 2.78
CA CYS A 45 -6.78 -4.55 4.24
C CYS A 45 -6.80 -3.07 4.70
N GLY A 46 -6.94 -2.11 3.78
CA GLY A 46 -7.09 -0.69 4.10
C GLY A 46 -5.85 -0.03 4.75
N LEU A 47 -4.69 -0.65 4.60
CA LEU A 47 -3.45 -0.23 5.26
C LEU A 47 -2.93 1.11 4.73
N ARG A 48 -2.35 1.94 5.59
CA ARG A 48 -1.49 3.03 5.16
C ARG A 48 -0.17 2.47 4.65
N VAL A 49 0.46 3.15 3.68
CA VAL A 49 1.78 2.75 3.17
C VAL A 49 2.80 2.62 4.30
N GLY A 50 2.79 3.53 5.28
CA GLY A 50 3.70 3.43 6.42
C GLY A 50 3.42 2.22 7.32
N GLU A 51 2.16 1.81 7.49
CA GLU A 51 1.79 0.61 8.28
C GLU A 51 2.26 -0.65 7.54
N LEU A 52 1.95 -0.77 6.25
CA LEU A 52 2.40 -1.90 5.41
C LEU A 52 3.90 -2.08 5.46
N LEU A 53 4.67 -1.00 5.27
CA LEU A 53 6.12 -1.07 5.17
C LEU A 53 6.82 -1.21 6.53
N ALA A 54 6.08 -1.09 7.63
CA ALA A 54 6.58 -1.32 8.97
C ALA A 54 6.18 -2.70 9.53
N LEU A 55 5.43 -3.50 8.76
CA LEU A 55 5.14 -4.89 9.10
C LEU A 55 6.42 -5.70 9.10
N GLU A 56 6.58 -6.49 10.15
CA GLU A 56 7.59 -7.53 10.30
C GLU A 56 6.95 -8.90 10.11
N ARG A 57 7.76 -9.93 9.90
CA ARG A 57 7.28 -11.30 9.68
C ARG A 57 6.50 -11.82 10.89
N GLY A 58 6.87 -11.41 12.10
CA GLY A 58 6.22 -11.76 13.36
C GLY A 58 4.85 -11.12 13.57
N ASP A 59 4.47 -10.11 12.77
CA ASP A 59 3.15 -9.48 12.83
C ASP A 59 2.06 -10.29 12.10
N ILE A 60 2.43 -11.41 11.46
CA ILE A 60 1.49 -12.33 10.83
C ILE A 60 0.96 -13.32 11.87
N LEU A 61 -0.31 -13.20 12.20
CA LEU A 61 -1.00 -14.10 13.12
C LEU A 61 -1.80 -15.12 12.31
N VAL A 62 -1.61 -16.41 12.61
CA VAL A 62 -2.36 -17.51 11.99
C VAL A 62 -3.12 -18.24 13.07
N GLY A 63 -4.43 -18.36 12.89
CA GLY A 63 -5.36 -19.01 13.82
C GLY A 63 -6.35 -19.88 13.07
N GLU A 64 -7.32 -20.45 13.81
CA GLU A 64 -8.31 -21.37 13.24
C GLU A 64 -9.22 -20.70 12.20
N ASP A 65 -9.58 -19.43 12.43
CA ASP A 65 -10.48 -18.68 11.53
C ASP A 65 -9.75 -17.95 10.36
N GLY A 66 -8.44 -18.14 10.21
CA GLY A 66 -7.67 -17.57 9.09
C GLY A 66 -6.34 -16.91 9.46
N MET A 67 -6.01 -15.82 8.76
CA MET A 67 -4.78 -15.04 8.93
C MET A 67 -5.11 -13.58 9.22
N TRP A 68 -4.36 -12.97 10.13
CA TRP A 68 -4.48 -11.56 10.50
C TRP A 68 -3.13 -10.85 10.46
N LEU A 69 -3.17 -9.54 10.24
CA LEU A 69 -2.03 -8.65 10.38
C LEU A 69 -2.16 -7.87 11.69
N CYS A 70 -1.17 -7.99 12.57
CA CYS A 70 -1.07 -7.15 13.76
C CYS A 70 -0.40 -5.82 13.39
N ILE A 71 -1.15 -4.72 13.39
CA ILE A 71 -0.65 -3.41 13.00
C ILE A 71 -0.23 -2.63 14.25
N GLU A 72 1.03 -2.76 14.65
CA GLU A 72 1.56 -2.07 15.85
C GLU A 72 2.28 -0.75 15.52
N ARG A 73 2.92 -0.72 14.35
CA ARG A 73 3.89 0.31 13.98
C ARG A 73 3.67 0.86 12.57
N SER A 74 4.25 2.02 12.31
CA SER A 74 4.15 2.71 11.03
C SER A 74 5.42 3.48 10.72
N LEU A 75 5.85 3.44 9.46
CA LEU A 75 6.92 4.30 8.96
C LEU A 75 6.45 5.75 8.93
N MET A 76 7.10 6.58 9.73
CA MET A 76 6.87 8.01 9.82
C MET A 76 7.97 8.78 9.11
N LYS A 77 7.54 9.70 8.24
CA LYS A 77 8.45 10.68 7.67
C LYS A 77 8.71 11.76 8.72
N ARG A 78 9.93 11.82 9.25
CA ARG A 78 10.36 12.92 10.13
C ARG A 78 10.94 14.03 9.26
N PRO A 79 10.50 15.30 9.40
CA PRO A 79 11.12 16.42 8.70
C PRO A 79 12.62 16.47 9.03
N GLY A 80 13.49 16.39 8.01
CA GLY A 80 14.94 16.49 8.17
C GLY A 80 15.68 15.24 8.67
N SER A 81 15.03 14.07 8.73
CA SER A 81 15.63 12.82 9.23
C SER A 81 15.28 11.63 8.33
N ASP A 82 16.08 10.56 8.45
CA ASP A 82 15.74 9.23 7.96
C ASP A 82 14.36 8.78 8.46
N THR A 83 13.72 7.91 7.67
CA THR A 83 12.40 7.34 7.97
C THR A 83 12.45 6.65 9.33
N GLY A 84 11.63 7.11 10.27
CA GLY A 84 11.57 6.52 11.62
C GLY A 84 10.39 5.59 11.74
N VAL A 85 10.57 4.43 12.37
CA VAL A 85 9.47 3.57 12.80
C VAL A 85 8.90 4.16 14.10
N GLY A 86 7.59 4.21 14.23
CA GLY A 86 6.91 4.63 15.46
C GLY A 86 5.58 3.90 15.62
N PRO A 87 4.95 3.98 16.81
CA PRO A 87 3.66 3.34 17.05
C PRO A 87 2.59 3.92 16.12
N VAL A 88 1.57 3.13 15.79
CA VAL A 88 0.39 3.65 15.09
C VAL A 88 -0.22 4.84 15.83
N LYS A 89 -0.73 5.81 15.05
CA LYS A 89 -1.30 7.06 15.60
C LYS A 89 -2.51 6.74 16.50
N ARG A 90 -2.62 7.41 17.66
CA ARG A 90 -3.73 7.38 18.66
C ARG A 90 -4.78 6.28 18.41
N GLY A 91 -4.66 5.17 19.12
CA GLY A 91 -5.58 4.02 19.04
C GLY A 91 -4.97 2.72 19.55
N GLY A 92 -3.63 2.62 19.54
CA GLY A 92 -2.92 1.39 19.90
C GLY A 92 -2.89 0.38 18.75
N PRO A 93 -2.20 -0.76 18.94
CA PRO A 93 -2.22 -1.87 17.99
C PRO A 93 -3.63 -2.32 17.63
N PHE A 94 -3.83 -2.75 16.40
CA PHE A 94 -5.09 -3.34 15.93
C PHE A 94 -4.82 -4.47 14.94
N GLU A 95 -5.71 -5.44 14.89
CA GLU A 95 -5.62 -6.58 13.97
C GLU A 95 -6.53 -6.36 12.76
N VAL A 96 -6.05 -6.76 11.59
CA VAL A 96 -6.83 -6.72 10.33
C VAL A 96 -6.88 -8.12 9.72
N PRO A 97 -8.08 -8.69 9.46
CA PRO A 97 -8.18 -9.97 8.79
C PRO A 97 -7.66 -9.88 7.35
N VAL A 98 -6.93 -10.90 6.92
CA VAL A 98 -6.43 -11.05 5.56
C VAL A 98 -7.39 -11.95 4.76
N PRO A 99 -7.91 -11.49 3.61
CA PRO A 99 -8.71 -12.36 2.73
C PRO A 99 -7.93 -13.61 2.30
N GLU A 100 -8.58 -14.78 2.27
CA GLU A 100 -7.91 -16.08 2.04
C GLU A 100 -7.03 -16.11 0.77
N PRO A 101 -7.43 -15.53 -0.39
CA PRO A 101 -6.55 -15.50 -1.57
C PRO A 101 -5.23 -14.74 -1.34
N LEU A 102 -5.21 -13.74 -0.46
CA LEU A 102 -4.01 -13.02 -0.07
C LEU A 102 -3.24 -13.73 1.04
N ALA A 103 -3.95 -14.39 1.97
CA ALA A 103 -3.33 -15.21 3.01
C ALA A 103 -2.46 -16.31 2.38
N GLU A 104 -2.97 -16.99 1.35
CA GLU A 104 -2.22 -18.00 0.62
C GLU A 104 -0.98 -17.43 -0.10
N ARG A 105 -1.08 -16.21 -0.65
CA ARG A 105 0.07 -15.52 -1.25
C ARG A 105 1.10 -15.12 -0.20
N LEU A 106 0.66 -14.69 0.99
CA LEU A 106 1.54 -14.39 2.13
C LEU A 106 2.27 -15.64 2.62
N ARG A 107 1.58 -16.79 2.74
CA ARG A 107 2.23 -18.07 3.08
C ARG A 107 3.37 -18.38 2.11
N ARG A 108 3.11 -18.29 0.80
CA ARG A 108 4.14 -18.52 -0.23
C ARG A 108 5.29 -17.54 -0.12
N HIS A 109 5.00 -16.25 0.08
CA HIS A 109 6.00 -15.21 0.26
C HIS A 109 6.92 -15.50 1.45
N LEU A 110 6.34 -15.88 2.60
CA LEU A 110 7.10 -16.24 3.80
C LEU A 110 7.93 -17.51 3.61
N THR A 111 7.44 -18.52 2.88
CA THR A 111 8.19 -19.76 2.61
C THR A 111 9.29 -19.61 1.57
N ALA A 112 9.19 -18.61 0.68
CA ALA A 112 10.16 -18.39 -0.39
C ALA A 112 11.46 -17.74 0.11
N GLN A 113 11.46 -17.18 1.32
CA GLN A 113 12.57 -16.45 1.90
C GLN A 113 12.68 -16.78 3.38
N ASP A 114 13.84 -17.28 3.81
CA ASP A 114 14.18 -17.39 5.22
C ASP A 114 14.20 -15.98 5.86
N GLY A 115 13.82 -15.90 7.13
CA GLY A 115 13.81 -14.65 7.88
C GLY A 115 13.39 -14.85 9.34
N GLN A 116 13.82 -13.93 10.19
CA GLN A 116 13.49 -13.86 11.61
C GLN A 116 12.17 -13.10 11.84
N PRO A 117 11.53 -13.25 13.01
CA PRO A 117 10.28 -12.56 13.31
C PRO A 117 10.37 -11.02 13.21
N ASP A 118 11.53 -10.44 13.51
CA ASP A 118 11.80 -8.99 13.46
C ASP A 118 12.26 -8.50 12.08
N ASP A 119 12.39 -9.40 11.09
CA ASP A 119 12.71 -8.99 9.73
C ASP A 119 11.50 -8.33 9.07
N PRO A 120 11.71 -7.31 8.20
CA PRO A 120 10.65 -6.69 7.42
C PRO A 120 9.88 -7.72 6.59
N LEU A 121 8.55 -7.63 6.59
CA LEU A 121 7.70 -8.49 5.77
C LEU A 121 7.95 -8.28 4.27
N PHE A 122 8.21 -7.03 3.87
CA PHE A 122 8.53 -6.66 2.50
C PHE A 122 9.83 -5.88 2.41
N THR A 123 10.70 -6.35 1.52
CA THR A 123 11.99 -5.71 1.21
C THR A 123 12.01 -5.24 -0.24
N THR A 124 12.96 -4.36 -0.56
CA THR A 124 13.25 -3.96 -1.93
C THR A 124 13.81 -5.17 -2.71
N PRO A 125 13.85 -5.13 -4.05
CA PRO A 125 14.50 -6.19 -4.83
C PRO A 125 15.98 -6.43 -4.49
N LYS A 126 16.63 -5.51 -3.77
CA LYS A 126 18.01 -5.64 -3.29
C LYS A 126 18.12 -6.24 -1.87
N GLY A 127 16.99 -6.46 -1.20
CA GLY A 127 16.94 -6.93 0.18
C GLY A 127 16.88 -5.81 1.24
N ASP A 128 17.03 -4.54 0.85
CA ASP A 128 16.96 -3.42 1.79
C ASP A 128 15.51 -3.14 2.25
N THR A 129 15.35 -2.54 3.42
CA THR A 129 14.05 -2.05 3.91
C THR A 129 13.50 -0.95 3.00
N TRP A 130 12.19 -0.99 2.74
CA TRP A 130 11.53 0.07 1.98
C TRP A 130 11.46 1.39 2.76
N GLN A 131 11.67 2.49 2.03
CA GLN A 131 11.22 3.81 2.47
C GLN A 131 9.91 4.17 1.78
N THR A 132 9.00 4.86 2.47
CA THR A 132 7.69 5.29 1.94
C THR A 132 7.83 6.04 0.62
N THR A 133 8.83 6.93 0.51
CA THR A 133 9.06 7.74 -0.71
C THR A 133 9.50 6.86 -1.88
N THR A 134 10.42 5.93 -1.65
CA THR A 134 10.93 5.02 -2.67
C THR A 134 9.87 4.03 -3.13
N PHE A 135 9.07 3.49 -2.21
CA PHE A 135 7.95 2.59 -2.52
C PHE A 135 6.88 3.31 -3.35
N THR A 136 6.47 4.51 -2.92
CA THR A 136 5.50 5.33 -3.67
C THR A 136 6.01 5.65 -5.07
N ARG A 137 7.28 6.00 -5.21
CA ARG A 137 7.89 6.27 -6.53
C ARG A 137 7.96 5.01 -7.40
N ALA A 138 8.27 3.85 -6.82
CA ALA A 138 8.28 2.57 -7.54
C ALA A 138 6.88 2.24 -8.08
N TYR A 139 5.85 2.40 -7.24
CA TYR A 139 4.45 2.27 -7.65
C TYR A 139 4.08 3.25 -8.77
N SER A 140 4.33 4.56 -8.59
CA SER A 140 4.01 5.57 -9.61
C SER A 140 4.72 5.31 -10.93
N LYS A 141 5.96 4.82 -10.90
CA LYS A 141 6.69 4.43 -12.11
C LYS A 141 6.03 3.24 -12.81
N ALA A 142 5.59 2.23 -12.05
CA ALA A 142 4.93 1.05 -12.59
C ALA A 142 3.56 1.38 -13.21
N THR A 143 2.87 2.40 -12.71
CA THR A 143 1.54 2.80 -13.22
C THR A 143 1.55 3.97 -14.20
N ALA A 144 2.67 4.66 -14.42
CA ALA A 144 2.75 5.91 -15.19
C ALA A 144 2.15 5.85 -16.62
N GLY A 145 2.19 4.68 -17.26
CA GLY A 145 1.64 4.47 -18.61
C GLY A 145 0.24 3.86 -18.65
N SER A 146 -0.36 3.55 -17.50
CA SER A 146 -1.68 2.91 -17.45
C SER A 146 -2.81 3.94 -17.33
N PRO A 147 -4.04 3.56 -17.71
CA PRO A 147 -5.24 4.37 -17.46
C PRO A 147 -5.48 4.69 -15.98
N SER A 148 -4.81 3.96 -15.07
CA SER A 148 -4.91 4.13 -13.62
C SER A 148 -3.73 4.89 -13.00
N SER A 149 -2.95 5.60 -13.80
CA SER A 149 -1.81 6.44 -13.34
C SER A 149 -2.21 7.53 -12.34
N ASN A 150 -3.48 7.93 -12.31
CA ASN A 150 -4.05 8.88 -11.35
C ASN A 150 -4.46 8.23 -10.00
N VAL A 151 -4.47 6.91 -9.89
CA VAL A 151 -4.85 6.19 -8.66
C VAL A 151 -3.65 6.10 -7.73
N SER A 152 -3.70 6.83 -6.60
CA SER A 152 -2.65 6.77 -5.58
C SER A 152 -2.82 5.57 -4.63
N LEU A 153 -1.73 5.16 -3.96
CA LEU A 153 -1.78 4.17 -2.88
C LEU A 153 -2.74 4.58 -1.75
N HIS A 154 -2.88 5.88 -1.50
CA HIS A 154 -3.83 6.40 -0.53
C HIS A 154 -5.29 6.31 -1.00
N MET A 155 -5.55 6.28 -2.30
CA MET A 155 -6.89 5.98 -2.82
C MET A 155 -7.19 4.49 -2.73
N LEU A 156 -6.19 3.64 -3.01
CA LEU A 156 -6.33 2.17 -2.95
C LEU A 156 -6.75 1.68 -1.56
N ARG A 157 -6.24 2.27 -0.47
CA ARG A 157 -6.67 1.85 0.88
C ARG A 157 -8.15 2.12 1.21
N HIS A 158 -8.82 2.90 0.38
CA HIS A 158 -10.26 3.16 0.50
C HIS A 158 -11.07 2.34 -0.52
N ALA A 159 -10.40 1.51 -1.33
CA ALA A 159 -11.08 0.61 -2.24
C ALA A 159 -11.98 -0.33 -1.43
N VAL A 160 -13.24 -0.41 -1.82
CA VAL A 160 -14.15 -1.43 -1.32
C VAL A 160 -13.88 -2.66 -2.16
N VAL A 161 -12.88 -3.44 -1.76
CA VAL A 161 -12.66 -4.79 -2.32
C VAL A 161 -13.45 -5.74 -1.42
N GLY A 162 -14.76 -5.81 -1.67
CA GLY A 162 -15.69 -6.73 -1.02
C GLY A 162 -15.77 -8.07 -1.73
#